data_AF-A0A2Z6RXA1-F1
#
_entry.id   AF-A0A2Z6RXA1-F1
#
_cell.length_a   1.000
_cell.length_b   1.000
_cell.length_c   1.000
_cell.angle_alpha   90.00
_cell.angle_beta   90.00
_cell.angle_gamma   90.00
#
_symmetry.space_group_name_H-M   'P 1'
#
loop_
_entity.id
_entity.type
_entity.pdbx_description
1 polymer ?
#
loop_
_entity_poly.entity_id
_entity_poly.type
_entity_poly.pdbx_seq_one_letter_code
_entity_poly.pdbx_strand_id
1 'polypeptide(L)'
;MGCSASKKSQDLELKLCKSYCSSPSRPDVFDELNSELTRQRKIAKISWIPYSNFNNILFISYDDNNYLNYSAIWKNVPTRIKDLKVILKELINSSHLNRDDLKLIAAELECNDKKNLTEILGISQNPTSLNYIVVVDLLFSGNL
;
A
#
# COMPACT_ATOMS: atom_id res chain seq x y z
N MET A 1 9.20 13.04 -60.83
CA MET A 1 8.90 12.22 -59.63
C MET A 1 9.66 12.82 -58.46
N GLY A 2 8.98 13.30 -57.43
CA GLY A 2 9.65 13.94 -56.29
C GLY A 2 8.69 14.59 -55.31
N CYS A 3 8.34 13.84 -54.27
CA CYS A 3 8.05 14.29 -52.90
C CYS A 3 7.00 15.40 -52.66
N SER A 4 5.72 15.05 -52.78
CA SER A 4 4.60 15.80 -52.17
C SER A 4 4.09 15.20 -50.84
N ALA A 5 4.69 14.10 -50.35
CA ALA A 5 4.18 13.36 -49.18
C ALA A 5 4.75 13.84 -47.82
N SER A 6 5.89 14.55 -47.82
CA SER A 6 6.64 14.85 -46.59
C SER A 6 6.02 15.97 -45.72
N LYS A 7 5.51 17.05 -46.33
CA LYS A 7 4.96 18.20 -45.59
C LYS A 7 3.65 17.91 -44.84
N LYS A 8 2.84 16.95 -45.33
CA LYS A 8 1.52 16.64 -44.75
C LYS A 8 1.63 15.74 -43.52
N SER A 9 2.63 14.85 -43.49
CA SER A 9 2.92 13.99 -42.34
C SER A 9 3.45 14.79 -41.15
N GLN A 10 4.39 15.71 -41.41
CA GLN A 10 4.96 16.57 -40.36
C GLN A 10 3.93 17.53 -39.76
N ASP A 11 3.00 18.05 -40.55
CA ASP A 11 1.92 18.93 -40.06
C ASP A 11 0.87 18.15 -39.22
N LEU A 12 0.68 16.86 -39.49
CA LEU A 12 -0.17 15.97 -38.71
C LEU A 12 0.48 15.61 -37.36
N GLU A 13 1.77 15.28 -37.37
CA GLU A 13 2.54 15.02 -36.14
C GLU A 13 2.67 16.27 -35.24
N LEU A 14 2.87 17.46 -35.83
CA LEU A 14 2.87 18.72 -35.08
C LEU A 14 1.50 19.08 -34.48
N LYS A 15 0.40 18.68 -35.14
CA LYS A 15 -0.97 18.85 -34.61
C LYS A 15 -1.28 17.88 -33.48
N LEU A 16 -0.82 16.63 -33.59
CA LEU A 16 -0.93 15.63 -32.52
C LEU A 16 -0.12 16.05 -31.28
N CYS A 17 1.15 16.43 -31.44
CA CYS A 17 1.97 16.90 -30.32
C CYS A 17 1.41 18.16 -29.63
N LYS A 18 0.69 19.03 -30.35
CA LYS A 18 0.05 20.21 -29.77
C LYS A 18 -1.28 19.90 -29.07
N SER A 19 -2.02 18.87 -29.49
CA SER A 19 -3.25 18.46 -28.77
C SER A 19 -2.97 17.71 -27.48
N TYR A 20 -1.81 17.04 -27.37
CA TYR A 20 -1.43 16.28 -26.17
C TYR A 20 -0.60 17.07 -25.14
N CYS A 21 -0.21 18.30 -25.46
CA CYS A 21 0.54 19.16 -24.54
C CYS A 21 -0.25 20.41 -24.19
N SER A 22 -1.37 20.28 -23.46
CA SER A 22 -1.89 21.35 -22.60
C SER A 22 -3.12 20.92 -21.78
N SER A 23 -2.88 20.27 -20.64
CA SER A 23 -3.53 20.64 -19.36
C SER A 23 -2.87 19.88 -18.20
N PRO A 24 -2.43 20.57 -17.13
CA PRO A 24 -2.01 19.90 -15.90
C PRO A 24 -3.24 19.65 -15.02
N SER A 25 -3.76 18.41 -14.95
CA SER A 25 -4.56 17.92 -13.79
C SER A 25 -5.20 16.52 -13.94
N ARG A 26 -4.80 15.67 -14.90
CA ARG A 26 -5.13 14.24 -14.83
C ARG A 26 -3.84 13.42 -14.89
N PRO A 27 -3.60 12.51 -13.93
CA PRO A 27 -2.53 11.53 -14.09
C PRO A 27 -2.74 10.79 -15.41
N ASP A 28 -1.65 10.57 -16.15
CA ASP A 28 -1.70 9.84 -17.42
C ASP A 28 -2.33 8.45 -17.18
N VAL A 29 -3.19 7.99 -18.09
CA VAL A 29 -3.78 6.64 -18.04
C VAL A 29 -2.69 5.57 -17.89
N PHE A 30 -1.50 5.83 -18.46
CA PHE A 30 -0.35 4.96 -18.30
C PHE A 30 0.19 4.93 -16.87
N ASP A 31 0.26 6.09 -16.19
CA ASP A 31 0.69 6.19 -14.80
C ASP A 31 -0.31 5.51 -13.85
N GLU A 32 -1.61 5.67 -14.11
CA GLU A 32 -2.68 5.01 -13.36
C GLU A 32 -2.58 3.48 -13.47
N LEU A 33 -2.40 2.96 -14.69
CA LEU A 33 -2.24 1.52 -14.91
C LEU A 33 -0.98 0.98 -14.23
N ASN A 34 0.15 1.70 -14.30
CA ASN A 34 1.39 1.28 -13.65
C ASN A 34 1.29 1.30 -12.12
N SER A 35 0.60 2.29 -11.55
CA SER A 35 0.30 2.37 -10.12
C SER A 35 -0.53 1.15 -9.69
N GLU A 36 -1.58 0.83 -10.44
CA GLU A 36 -2.46 -0.31 -10.15
C GLU A 36 -1.72 -1.65 -10.26
N LEU A 37 -0.90 -1.85 -11.30
CA LEU A 37 -0.07 -3.04 -11.43
C LEU A 37 0.94 -3.17 -10.28
N THR A 38 1.52 -2.05 -9.83
CA THR A 38 2.44 -2.03 -8.69
C THR A 38 1.71 -2.37 -7.39
N ARG A 39 0.51 -1.83 -7.20
CA ARG A 39 -0.36 -2.15 -6.06
C ARG A 39 -0.73 -3.63 -6.02
N GLN A 40 -1.20 -4.19 -7.14
CA GLN A 40 -1.50 -5.63 -7.24
C GLN A 40 -0.28 -6.50 -6.94
N ARG A 41 0.89 -6.11 -7.45
CA ARG A 41 2.16 -6.77 -7.13
C ARG A 41 2.54 -6.66 -5.65
N LYS A 42 2.26 -5.53 -5.00
CA LYS A 42 2.50 -5.33 -3.56
C LYS A 42 1.58 -6.22 -2.73
N ILE A 43 0.28 -6.23 -3.04
CA ILE A 43 -0.71 -7.10 -2.42
C ILE A 43 -0.31 -8.58 -2.55
N ALA A 44 0.19 -8.98 -3.72
CA ALA A 44 0.67 -10.34 -3.95
C ALA A 44 1.91 -10.72 -3.10
N LYS A 45 2.68 -9.74 -2.62
CA LYS A 45 3.92 -9.91 -1.85
C LYS A 45 3.73 -9.82 -0.32
N ILE A 46 2.54 -9.51 0.16
CA ILE A 46 2.27 -9.41 1.61
C ILE A 46 2.70 -10.70 2.30
N SER A 47 3.63 -10.57 3.25
CA SER A 47 4.29 -11.70 3.90
C SER A 47 3.66 -12.03 5.25
N TRP A 48 3.74 -13.29 5.66
CA TRP A 48 3.37 -13.71 7.00
C TRP A 48 4.48 -13.38 8.00
N ILE A 49 4.12 -12.71 9.09
CA ILE A 49 5.04 -12.34 10.17
C ILE A 49 4.60 -13.09 11.44
N PRO A 50 5.43 -13.97 12.00
CA PRO A 50 5.12 -14.63 13.27
C PRO A 50 4.88 -13.61 14.39
N TYR A 51 3.78 -13.78 15.15
CA TYR A 51 3.44 -12.88 16.26
C TYR A 51 4.53 -12.79 17.33
N SER A 52 5.27 -13.87 17.54
CA SER A 52 6.41 -13.94 18.47
C SER A 52 7.56 -13.00 18.11
N ASN A 53 7.57 -12.41 16.91
CA ASN A 53 8.56 -11.43 16.51
C ASN A 53 8.26 -10.02 17.05
N PHE A 54 7.09 -9.81 17.66
CA PHE A 54 6.70 -8.52 18.22
C PHE A 54 6.94 -8.45 19.72
N ASN A 55 7.57 -7.36 20.15
CA ASN A 55 7.87 -7.04 21.53
C ASN A 55 7.28 -5.69 21.93
N ASN A 56 7.17 -5.45 23.25
CA ASN A 56 6.66 -4.20 23.81
C ASN A 56 5.31 -3.81 23.18
N ILE A 57 4.40 -4.77 23.10
CA ILE A 57 3.08 -4.57 22.51
C ILE A 57 2.25 -3.74 23.49
N LEU A 58 1.90 -2.52 23.10
CA LEU A 58 1.16 -1.56 23.91
C LEU A 58 -0.11 -1.14 23.17
N PHE A 59 -1.25 -1.25 23.83
CA PHE A 59 -2.53 -0.78 23.29
C PHE A 59 -2.50 0.73 23.05
N ILE A 60 -3.05 1.16 21.92
CA ILE A 60 -3.18 2.56 21.54
C ILE A 60 -4.66 2.96 21.60
N SER A 61 -5.49 2.29 20.82
CA SER A 61 -6.90 2.66 20.65
C SER A 61 -7.72 1.54 20.04
N TYR A 62 -9.04 1.66 20.18
CA TYR A 62 -10.02 0.99 19.35
C TYR A 62 -10.54 2.01 18.33
N ASP A 63 -10.67 1.63 17.06
CA ASP A 63 -11.22 2.49 16.02
C ASP A 63 -12.61 2.05 15.53
N ASP A 64 -13.32 2.98 14.89
CA ASP A 64 -14.69 2.79 14.40
C ASP A 64 -14.79 1.73 13.29
N ASN A 65 -13.65 1.30 12.73
CA ASN A 65 -13.57 0.27 11.71
C ASN A 65 -13.32 -1.13 12.31
N ASN A 66 -13.56 -1.30 13.61
CA ASN A 66 -13.46 -2.57 14.32
C ASN A 66 -12.03 -3.12 14.43
N TYR A 67 -11.04 -2.22 14.51
CA TYR A 67 -9.66 -2.59 14.82
C TYR A 67 -9.26 -2.23 16.25
N LEU A 68 -8.50 -3.12 16.88
CA LEU A 68 -7.67 -2.80 18.03
C LEU A 68 -6.27 -2.45 17.53
N ASN A 69 -5.83 -1.23 17.83
CA ASN A 69 -4.55 -0.70 17.40
C ASN A 69 -3.54 -0.83 18.55
N TYR A 70 -2.38 -1.43 18.25
CA TYR A 70 -1.26 -1.54 19.18
C TYR A 70 0.01 -0.99 18.54
N SER A 71 0.91 -0.45 19.36
CA SER A 71 2.30 -0.23 18.97
C SER A 71 3.12 -1.45 19.36
N ALA A 72 4.12 -1.79 18.56
CA ALA A 72 5.07 -2.85 18.88
C ALA A 72 6.45 -2.55 18.31
N ILE A 73 7.44 -3.26 18.83
CA ILE A 73 8.78 -3.36 18.25
C ILE A 73 8.86 -4.69 17.50
N TRP A 74 9.04 -4.64 16.18
CA TRP A 74 9.28 -5.83 15.37
C TRP A 74 10.77 -6.18 15.41
N LYS A 75 11.09 -7.31 16.05
CA LYS A 75 12.43 -7.89 16.11
C LYS A 75 12.74 -8.71 14.86
N ASN A 76 14.02 -8.81 14.54
CA ASN A 76 14.53 -9.60 13.40
C ASN A 76 13.94 -9.17 12.06
N VAL A 77 13.75 -7.87 11.87
CA VAL A 77 13.39 -7.32 10.56
C VAL A 77 14.45 -7.78 9.56
N PRO A 78 14.08 -8.33 8.39
CA PRO A 78 15.04 -8.77 7.36
C PRO A 78 15.95 -7.66 6.80
N THR A 79 15.81 -6.42 7.27
CA THR A 79 16.55 -5.24 6.82
C THR A 79 17.64 -4.84 7.83
N ARG A 80 18.49 -3.88 7.46
CA ARG A 80 19.57 -3.38 8.33
C ARG A 80 19.09 -2.57 9.55
N ILE A 81 17.78 -2.34 9.67
CA ILE A 81 17.18 -1.59 10.77
C ILE A 81 16.95 -2.57 11.91
N LYS A 82 17.68 -2.38 13.01
CA LYS A 82 17.39 -3.08 14.26
C LYS A 82 16.11 -2.48 14.84
N ASP A 83 15.19 -3.35 15.28
CA ASP A 83 14.03 -2.99 16.10
C ASP A 83 13.13 -1.90 15.48
N LEU A 84 12.43 -2.26 14.40
CA LEU A 84 11.48 -1.36 13.73
C LEU A 84 10.22 -1.17 14.58
N LYS A 85 9.83 0.08 14.83
CA LYS A 85 8.55 0.39 15.47
C LYS A 85 7.42 0.27 14.45
N VAL A 86 6.41 -0.51 14.77
CA VAL A 86 5.27 -0.80 13.90
C VAL A 86 3.95 -0.56 14.61
N ILE A 87 2.88 -0.42 13.82
CA ILE A 87 1.51 -0.49 14.29
C ILE A 87 0.94 -1.87 13.93
N LEU A 88 0.30 -2.49 14.91
CA LEU A 88 -0.46 -3.73 14.76
C LEU A 88 -1.94 -3.36 14.76
N LYS A 89 -2.61 -3.52 13.61
CA LYS A 89 -4.05 -3.34 13.49
C LYS A 89 -4.73 -4.71 13.58
N GLU A 90 -5.18 -5.10 14.77
CA GLU A 90 -5.90 -6.36 14.99
C GLU A 90 -7.37 -6.20 14.61
N LEU A 91 -7.83 -6.96 13.61
CA LEU A 91 -9.21 -6.94 13.16
C LEU A 91 -10.05 -7.85 14.05
N ILE A 92 -11.03 -7.30 14.77
CA ILE A 92 -11.84 -8.08 15.70
C ILE A 92 -12.74 -9.07 14.93
N ASN A 93 -12.87 -10.29 15.46
CA ASN A 93 -13.69 -11.39 14.91
C ASN A 93 -13.23 -11.89 13.53
N SER A 94 -11.94 -11.78 13.21
CA SER A 94 -11.40 -12.11 11.89
C SER A 94 -10.87 -13.54 11.73
N SER A 95 -10.97 -14.38 12.76
CA SER A 95 -10.40 -15.74 12.76
C SER A 95 -10.92 -16.66 11.63
N HIS A 96 -12.06 -16.33 11.03
CA HIS A 96 -12.69 -17.06 9.94
C HIS A 96 -12.25 -16.61 8.54
N LEU A 97 -11.50 -15.51 8.42
CA LEU A 97 -11.08 -14.94 7.14
C LEU A 97 -10.04 -15.83 6.45
N ASN A 98 -10.14 -15.88 5.12
CA ASN A 98 -9.15 -16.56 4.29
C ASN A 98 -8.05 -15.58 3.83
N ARG A 99 -7.03 -16.11 3.15
CA ARG A 99 -5.88 -15.32 2.69
C ARG A 99 -6.27 -14.19 1.72
N ASP A 100 -7.23 -14.41 0.85
CA ASP A 100 -7.64 -13.44 -0.16
C ASP A 100 -8.48 -12.31 0.46
N ASP A 101 -9.31 -12.62 1.46
CA ASP A 101 -10.01 -11.61 2.27
C ASP A 101 -8.99 -10.67 2.94
N LEU A 102 -7.93 -11.24 3.54
CA LEU A 102 -6.90 -10.47 4.22
C LEU A 102 -6.09 -9.58 3.27
N LYS A 103 -5.83 -10.07 2.04
CA LYS A 103 -5.18 -9.26 1.00
C LYS A 103 -6.06 -8.09 0.57
N LEU A 104 -7.37 -8.29 0.46
CA LEU A 104 -8.31 -7.23 0.11
C LEU A 104 -8.35 -6.16 1.20
N ILE A 105 -8.48 -6.57 2.47
CA ILE A 105 -8.45 -5.67 3.62
C ILE A 105 -7.14 -4.86 3.65
N ALA A 106 -6.00 -5.51 3.44
CA ALA A 106 -4.72 -4.82 3.34
C ALA A 106 -4.71 -3.80 2.20
N ALA A 107 -5.21 -4.17 1.02
CA ALA A 107 -5.31 -3.26 -0.12
C ALA A 107 -6.19 -2.03 0.17
N GLU A 108 -7.32 -2.23 0.86
CA GLU A 108 -8.22 -1.15 1.27
C GLU A 108 -7.57 -0.20 2.27
N LEU A 109 -6.85 -0.74 3.25
CA LEU A 109 -6.09 0.06 4.22
C LEU A 109 -5.03 0.95 3.54
N GLU A 110 -4.32 0.43 2.54
CA GLU A 110 -3.37 1.24 1.76
C GLU A 110 -4.06 2.30 0.90
N CYS A 111 -5.19 1.98 0.27
CA CYS A 111 -5.90 2.91 -0.62
C CYS A 111 -6.60 4.05 0.11
N ASN A 112 -7.09 3.79 1.32
CA ASN A 112 -7.77 4.80 2.13
C ASN A 112 -6.80 5.81 2.73
N ASP A 113 -5.51 5.49 2.80
CA ASP A 113 -4.49 6.39 3.33
C ASP A 113 -3.85 7.29 2.25
N LYS A 114 -4.67 8.10 1.59
CA LYS A 114 -4.22 9.03 0.53
C LYS A 114 -3.25 10.12 1.00
N LYS A 115 -2.97 10.21 2.31
CA LYS A 115 -2.17 11.29 2.92
C LYS A 115 -1.04 10.80 3.83
N ASN A 116 -1.10 9.58 4.37
CA ASN A 116 -0.01 9.03 5.16
C ASN A 116 0.53 7.78 4.45
N LEU A 117 1.85 7.70 4.33
CA LEU A 117 2.59 6.68 3.60
C LEU A 117 2.61 5.37 4.40
N THR A 118 1.44 4.84 4.70
CA THR A 118 1.24 3.64 5.50
C THR A 118 1.64 2.43 4.68
N GLU A 119 2.88 1.97 4.86
CA GLU A 119 3.37 0.77 4.22
C GLU A 119 2.90 -0.47 4.99
N ILE A 120 2.12 -1.34 4.33
CA ILE A 120 1.83 -2.66 4.89
C ILE A 120 3.05 -3.54 4.73
N LEU A 121 3.58 -3.97 5.87
CA LEU A 121 4.74 -4.83 5.98
C LEU A 121 4.37 -6.31 5.92
N GLY A 122 3.18 -6.67 6.38
CA GLY A 122 2.74 -8.05 6.41
C GLY A 122 1.45 -8.30 7.19
N ILE A 123 1.16 -9.58 7.37
CA ILE A 123 0.04 -10.08 8.17
C ILE A 123 0.59 -10.95 9.30
N SER A 124 -0.01 -10.85 10.47
CA SER A 124 0.20 -11.74 11.61
C SER A 124 -1.14 -12.23 12.14
N GLN A 125 -1.12 -13.10 13.14
CA GLN A 125 -2.31 -13.51 13.87
C GLN A 125 -2.03 -13.49 15.37
N ASN A 126 -2.95 -12.92 16.14
CA ASN A 126 -2.89 -12.94 17.59
C ASN A 126 -3.11 -14.39 18.07
N PRO A 127 -2.16 -15.01 18.80
CA PRO A 127 -2.27 -16.41 19.20
C PRO A 127 -3.39 -16.67 20.23
N THR A 128 -3.86 -15.63 20.93
CA THR A 128 -4.89 -15.74 21.96
C THR A 128 -6.29 -15.55 21.37
N SER A 129 -6.51 -14.46 20.64
CA SER A 129 -7.83 -14.15 20.06
C SER A 129 -8.06 -14.83 18.71
N LEU A 130 -6.99 -15.33 18.07
CA LEU A 130 -6.97 -15.86 16.70
C LEU A 130 -7.35 -14.84 15.62
N ASN A 131 -7.51 -13.57 16.01
CA ASN A 131 -7.74 -12.48 15.07
C ASN A 131 -6.48 -12.21 14.25
N TYR A 132 -6.68 -11.90 12.98
CA TYR A 132 -5.62 -11.42 12.10
C TYR A 132 -5.24 -9.99 12.42
N ILE A 133 -3.97 -9.70 12.17
CA ILE A 133 -3.32 -8.43 12.41
C ILE A 133 -2.69 -7.97 11.10
N VAL A 134 -3.00 -6.75 10.67
CA VAL A 134 -2.25 -6.07 9.62
C VAL A 134 -1.09 -5.31 10.26
N VAL A 135 0.12 -5.57 9.79
CA VAL A 135 1.36 -4.99 10.31
C VAL A 135 1.77 -3.82 9.41
N VAL A 136 1.94 -2.67 10.02
CA VAL A 136 2.07 -1.39 9.34
C VAL A 136 3.34 -0.68 9.82
N ASP A 137 4.14 -0.14 8.89
CA ASP A 137 5.28 0.71 9.24
C ASP A 137 4.80 2.07 9.79
N LEU A 138 5.49 2.57 10.81
CA LEU A 138 5.26 3.89 11.40
C LEU A 138 5.92 5.03 10.60
N LEU A 139 6.78 4.73 9.62
CA LEU A 139 7.43 5.74 8.80
C LEU A 139 6.38 6.59 8.06
N PHE A 140 6.19 7.83 8.55
CA PHE A 140 5.33 8.90 8.03
C PHE A 140 3.86 8.97 8.48
N SER A 141 3.48 8.49 9.67
CA SER A 141 2.41 9.19 10.39
C SER A 141 3.02 10.44 11.04
N GLY A 142 3.05 11.55 10.30
CA GLY A 142 3.60 12.82 10.79
C GLY A 142 3.08 13.15 12.18
N ASN A 143 4.02 13.45 13.09
CA ASN A 143 3.85 14.01 14.44
C ASN A 143 2.50 13.73 15.14
N LEU A 144 2.56 12.86 16.16
CA LEU A 144 1.61 12.88 17.28
C LEU A 144 1.54 14.26 17.94
#